data_AF-A0A924JWE7-F1
#
_entry.id   AF-A0A924JWE7-F1
#
_cell.length_a   1.000
_cell.length_b   1.000
_cell.length_c   1.000
_cell.angle_alpha   90.00
_cell.angle_beta   90.00
_cell.angle_gamma   90.00
#
_symmetry.space_group_name_H-M   'P 1'
#
loop_
_entity.id
_entity.type
_entity.pdbx_description
1 polymer ?
#
loop_
_entity_poly.entity_id
_entity_poly.type
_entity_poly.pdbx_seq_one_letter_code
_entity_poly.pdbx_strand_id
1 'polypeptide(L)' 'MPVPLDARLRDEQALAEIELTSDLIIAASASDEHLTQREVDDILGVPATR' A
#
# COMPACT_ATOMS: atom_id res chain seq x y z
N MET A 1 9.55 -22.66 4.88
CA MET A 1 8.93 -22.80 3.54
C MET A 1 8.43 -21.42 3.13
N PRO A 2 8.96 -20.78 2.09
CA PRO A 2 8.33 -19.57 1.59
C PRO A 2 6.95 -19.94 1.05
N VAL A 3 5.93 -19.20 1.47
CA VAL A 3 4.57 -19.37 0.95
C VAL A 3 4.61 -19.07 -0.55
N PRO A 4 4.09 -19.93 -1.45
CA PRO A 4 4.05 -19.63 -2.87
C PRO A 4 3.20 -18.37 -3.07
N LEU A 5 3.75 -17.33 -3.70
CA LEU A 5 2.96 -16.19 -4.16
C LEU A 5 1.88 -16.72 -5.11
N ASP A 6 0.62 -16.48 -4.75
CA ASP A 6 -0.57 -17.01 -5.39
C ASP A 6 -0.61 -16.62 -6.88
N ALA A 7 -1.00 -17.53 -7.78
CA ALA A 7 -0.98 -17.28 -9.23
C ALA A 7 -1.91 -16.14 -9.67
N ARG A 8 -2.88 -15.78 -8.81
CA ARG A 8 -3.74 -14.59 -8.93
C ARG A 8 -2.98 -13.27 -8.79
N LEU A 9 -1.80 -13.28 -8.16
CA LEU A 9 -0.91 -12.12 -7.99
C LEU A 9 -0.04 -11.84 -9.22
N ARG A 10 -0.18 -12.63 -10.29
CA ARG A 10 0.40 -12.31 -11.61
C ARG A 10 -0.48 -11.41 -12.46
N ASP A 11 -1.69 -11.10 -11.99
CA ASP A 11 -2.48 -10.01 -12.54
C ASP A 11 -1.79 -8.70 -12.16
N GLU A 12 -1.39 -7.91 -13.17
CA GLU A 12 -0.68 -6.64 -12.95
C GLU A 12 -1.46 -5.69 -12.03
N GLN A 13 -2.79 -5.77 -12.04
CA GLN A 13 -3.63 -5.00 -11.12
C GLN A 13 -3.49 -5.50 -9.68
N ALA A 14 -3.51 -6.83 -9.48
CA ALA A 14 -3.33 -7.41 -8.15
C ALA A 14 -1.93 -7.15 -7.58
N LEU A 15 -0.91 -7.16 -8.44
CA LEU A 15 0.46 -6.82 -8.03
C LEU A 15 0.56 -5.34 -7.60
N ALA A 16 -0.04 -4.43 -8.38
CA ALA A 16 -0.09 -3.01 -8.03
C ALA A 16 -0.78 -2.77 -6.68
N GLU A 17 -1.87 -3.48 -6.39
CA GLU A 17 -2.57 -3.40 -5.09
C GLU A 17 -1.73 -3.94 -3.93
N ILE A 18 -0.94 -5.01 -4.14
CA ILE A 18 -0.01 -5.52 -3.12
C ILE A 18 1.09 -4.51 -2.85
N GLU A 19 1.70 -3.95 -3.90
CA GLU A 19 2.76 -2.95 -3.77
C GLU A 19 2.22 -1.74 -3.00
N LEU A 20 1.04 -1.23 -3.38
CA LEU A 20 0.40 -0.12 -2.69
C LEU A 20 0.10 -0.41 -1.21
N THR A 21 -0.42 -1.60 -0.91
CA THR A 21 -0.67 -2.03 0.47
C THR A 21 0.64 -2.15 1.26
N SER A 22 1.69 -2.64 0.62
CA SER A 22 3.01 -2.79 1.24
C SER A 22 3.62 -1.44 1.57
N ASP A 23 3.52 -0.47 0.67
CA ASP A 23 4.00 0.91 0.88
C ASP A 23 3.30 1.56 2.07
N LEU A 24 1.99 1.37 2.20
CA LEU A 24 1.22 1.87 3.34
C LEU A 24 1.66 1.22 4.67
N ILE A 25 1.89 -0.10 4.69
CA ILE A 25 2.38 -0.82 5.87
C ILE A 25 3.77 -0.31 6.27
N ILE A 26 4.66 -0.12 5.30
CA ILE A 26 6.02 0.38 5.52
C ILE A 26 5.95 1.79 6.13
N ALA A 27 5.17 2.70 5.52
CA ALA A 27 5.01 4.07 6.01
C ALA A 27 4.43 4.11 7.43
N ALA A 28 3.41 3.32 7.72
CA ALA A 28 2.81 3.22 9.04
C ALA A 28 3.78 2.65 10.08
N SER A 29 4.61 1.67 9.68
CA SER A 29 5.59 1.04 10.58
C SER A 29 6.83 1.89 10.82
N ALA A 30 7.13 2.82 9.91
CA ALA A 30 8.24 3.76 10.03
C ALA A 30 7.86 5.05 10.79
N SER A 31 6.57 5.27 11.02
CA SER A 31 6.04 6.43 11.75
C SER A 31 5.89 6.09 13.24
N ASP A 32 6.34 7.01 14.10
CA ASP A 32 6.15 6.89 15.55
C ASP A 32 4.69 7.17 15.96
N GLU A 33 3.94 7.90 15.14
CA GLU A 33 2.52 8.23 15.33
C GLU A 33 1.65 7.69 14.19
N HIS A 34 0.33 7.64 14.39
CA HIS A 34 -0.58 7.25 13.31
C HIS A 34 -0.51 8.22 12.13
N LEU A 35 -0.50 7.68 10.91
CA LEU A 35 -0.60 8.48 9.70
C LEU A 35 -1.91 9.28 9.70
N THR A 36 -1.80 10.55 9.33
CA THR A 36 -2.97 11.39 9.07
C THR A 36 -3.65 10.96 7.77
N GLN A 37 -4.93 11.29 7.63
CA GLN A 37 -5.66 11.00 6.39
C GLN A 37 -4.96 11.57 5.15
N ARG A 38 -4.38 12.76 5.26
CA ARG A 38 -3.64 13.40 4.16
C ARG A 38 -2.41 12.58 3.75
N GLU A 39 -1.67 12.04 4.71
CA GLU A 39 -0.49 11.20 4.43
C GLU A 39 -0.89 9.86 3.81
N VAL A 40 -2.00 9.28 4.27
CA VAL A 40 -2.58 8.09 3.63
C VAL A 40 -2.98 8.40 2.19
N ASP A 41 -3.68 9.50 1.94
CA ASP A 41 -4.10 9.90 0.59
C ASP A 41 -2.90 10.17 -0.33
N ASP A 42 -1.84 10.80 0.19
CA ASP A 42 -0.58 11.02 -0.55
C ASP A 42 0.07 9.69 -0.97
N ILE A 43 0.09 8.68 -0.09
CA ILE A 43 0.61 7.33 -0.38
C ILE A 43 -0.29 6.60 -1.38
N LEU A 44 -1.61 6.73 -1.24
CA LEU A 44 -2.60 6.14 -2.12
C LEU A 44 -2.72 6.85 -3.47
N GLY A 45 -2.01 7.98 -3.66
CA GLY A 45 -2.10 8.80 -4.87
C GLY A 45 -3.49 9.40 -5.09
N VAL A 46 -4.30 9.54 -4.03
CA VAL A 46 -5.64 10.10 -4.10
C VAL A 46 -5.51 11.63 -4.22
N PRO A 47 -6.02 12.24 -5.31
CA PRO A 47 -5.95 13.70 -5.44
C PRO A 47 -6.79 14.36 -4.35
N ALA A 48 -6.25 15.41 -3.74
CA ALA A 48 -6.98 16.23 -2.78
C ALA A 48 -8.29 16.70 -3.40
N THR A 49 -9.39 16.07 -2.99
CA THR A 49 -10.73 16.43 -3.47
C THR A 49 -11.04 17.81 -2.93
N ARG A 50 -11.26 18.75 -3.85
CA ARG A 50 -11.59 20.15 -3.56
C ARG A 50 -13.09 20.32 -3.31
#